data_AF-A0A7K3BH83-F1
#
_entry.id   AF-A0A7K3BH83-F1
#
_cell.length_a   1.000
_cell.length_b   1.000
_cell.length_c   1.000
_cell.angle_alpha   90.00
_cell.angle_beta   90.00
_cell.angle_gamma   90.00
#
_symmetry.space_group_name_H-M   'P 1'
#
loop_
_entity.id
_entity.type
_entity.pdbx_description
1 polymer ?
#
loop_
_entity_poly.entity_id
_entity_poly.type
_entity_poly.pdbx_seq_one_letter_code
_entity_poly.pdbx_strand_id
1 'polypeptide(L)'
;MACVPAPLGGPSVGIWGDEVFGLMILAVVSALVLWLSWRIFRGGRALRKRGVRTQAKCVNIAGGPNGNFKLTIEFTADGGQGVRTTVAPFDVPPVRPGGLLGVVYDPLEPVNVSTPDRVGNGRVALSFVVVSATALLLTAGLIALNVLALVLG
;
A
#
# COMPACT_ATOMS: atom_id res chain seq x y z
N MET A 1 -16.37 28.78 66.79
CA MET A 1 -16.92 27.48 66.36
C MET A 1 -17.49 27.69 64.96
N ALA A 2 -16.70 27.43 63.92
CA ALA A 2 -17.10 27.65 62.53
C ALA A 2 -17.22 26.28 61.84
N CYS A 3 -18.39 25.99 61.30
CA CYS A 3 -18.65 24.77 60.54
C CYS A 3 -17.93 24.86 59.20
N VAL A 4 -16.97 23.97 58.96
CA VAL A 4 -16.31 23.79 57.67
C VAL A 4 -17.20 22.88 56.82
N PRO A 5 -17.68 23.32 55.64
CA PRO A 5 -18.49 22.46 54.77
C PRO A 5 -17.62 21.39 54.09
N ALA A 6 -18.09 20.15 54.14
CA ALA A 6 -17.44 19.02 53.50
C ALA A 6 -17.46 19.15 51.96
N PRO A 7 -16.39 18.75 51.26
CA PRO A 7 -16.37 18.76 49.80
C PRO A 7 -17.33 17.69 49.26
N LEU A 8 -18.32 18.14 48.50
CA LEU A 8 -19.20 17.30 47.70
C LEU A 8 -18.37 16.57 46.65
N GLY A 9 -18.25 15.25 46.80
CA GLY A 9 -17.62 14.38 45.82
C GLY A 9 -18.29 14.55 44.46
N GLY A 10 -17.56 15.17 43.53
CA GLY A 10 -17.98 15.26 42.14
C GLY A 10 -18.04 13.86 41.52
N PRO A 11 -19.00 13.60 40.61
CA PRO A 11 -19.08 12.33 39.92
C PRO A 11 -17.78 12.11 39.13
N SER A 12 -17.11 11.00 39.43
CA SER A 12 -16.02 10.44 38.65
C SER A 12 -16.56 10.10 37.25
N VAL A 13 -16.52 11.08 36.35
CA VAL A 13 -16.89 10.92 34.94
C VAL A 13 -15.96 9.87 34.35
N GLY A 14 -16.57 8.74 33.98
CA GLY A 14 -15.95 7.45 33.75
C GLY A 14 -14.72 7.44 32.85
N ILE A 15 -13.66 6.80 33.39
CA ILE A 15 -12.42 6.31 32.77
C ILE A 15 -12.70 5.17 31.74
N TRP A 16 -13.96 4.98 31.33
CA TRP A 16 -14.37 3.91 30.41
C TRP A 16 -14.46 4.39 28.96
N GLY A 17 -14.37 5.70 28.70
CA GLY A 17 -14.49 6.24 27.34
C GLY A 17 -13.19 6.12 26.55
N ASP A 18 -12.08 6.48 27.17
CA ASP A 18 -10.77 6.62 26.56
C ASP A 18 -10.20 5.30 26.02
N GLU A 19 -10.42 4.18 26.71
CA GLU A 19 -9.96 2.86 26.22
C GLU A 19 -10.74 2.38 24.99
N VAL A 20 -12.06 2.57 24.98
CA VAL A 20 -12.92 2.14 23.87
C VAL A 20 -12.65 2.99 22.63
N PHE A 21 -12.40 4.30 22.82
CA PHE A 21 -11.97 5.19 21.75
C PHE A 21 -10.61 4.76 21.16
N GLY A 22 -9.66 4.36 22.00
CA GLY A 22 -8.36 3.84 21.55
C GLY A 22 -8.47 2.60 20.67
N LEU A 23 -9.26 1.61 21.10
CA LEU A 23 -9.47 0.37 20.33
C LEU A 23 -10.18 0.62 18.99
N MET A 24 -11.16 1.51 18.96
CA MET A 24 -11.88 1.87 17.72
C MET A 24 -10.96 2.52 16.69
N ILE A 25 -10.10 3.45 17.11
CA ILE A 25 -9.13 4.11 16.21
C ILE A 25 -8.16 3.05 15.65
N LEU A 26 -7.68 2.16 16.51
CA LEU A 26 -6.69 1.16 16.11
C LEU A 26 -7.28 0.12 15.15
N ALA A 27 -8.54 -0.29 15.37
CA ALA A 27 -9.28 -1.14 14.44
C ALA A 27 -9.46 -0.46 13.06
N VAL A 28 -9.88 0.81 13.03
CA VAL A 28 -10.05 1.57 11.78
C VAL A 28 -8.74 1.71 11.02
N VAL A 29 -7.64 2.05 11.70
CA VAL A 29 -6.31 2.16 11.08
C VAL A 29 -5.86 0.81 10.51
N SER A 30 -6.06 -0.29 11.25
CA SER A 30 -5.70 -1.63 10.77
C SER A 30 -6.49 -2.05 9.52
N ALA A 31 -7.81 -1.78 9.50
CA ALA A 31 -8.68 -2.08 8.37
C ALA A 31 -8.29 -1.24 7.14
N LEU A 32 -7.97 0.04 7.34
CA LEU A 32 -7.52 0.94 6.27
C LEU A 32 -6.20 0.45 5.65
N VAL A 33 -5.22 0.06 6.49
CA VAL A 33 -3.94 -0.49 6.03
C VAL A 33 -4.13 -1.79 5.26
N LEU A 34 -4.97 -2.71 5.75
CA LEU A 34 -5.31 -3.96 5.05
C LEU A 34 -5.99 -3.69 3.71
N TRP A 35 -6.92 -2.74 3.66
CA TRP A 35 -7.64 -2.36 2.43
C TRP A 35 -6.70 -1.76 1.38
N LEU A 36 -5.82 -0.83 1.77
CA LEU A 36 -4.78 -0.27 0.90
C LEU A 36 -3.82 -1.35 0.39
N SER A 37 -3.38 -2.24 1.29
CA SER A 37 -2.50 -3.37 0.94
C SER A 37 -3.16 -4.28 -0.09
N TRP A 38 -4.43 -4.62 0.14
CA TRP A 38 -5.22 -5.44 -0.78
C TRP A 38 -5.39 -4.76 -2.15
N ARG A 39 -5.67 -3.45 -2.17
CA ARG A 39 -5.83 -2.67 -3.40
C ARG A 39 -4.57 -2.67 -4.26
N ILE A 40 -3.40 -2.46 -3.66
CA ILE A 40 -2.11 -2.48 -4.36
C ILE A 40 -1.81 -3.90 -4.86
N PHE A 41 -2.07 -4.91 -4.04
CA PHE A 41 -1.71 -6.29 -4.35
C PHE A 41 -2.59 -6.92 -5.45
N ARG A 42 -3.87 -6.52 -5.54
CA ARG A 42 -4.74 -6.95 -6.64
C ARG A 42 -4.19 -6.53 -8.01
N GLY A 43 -3.66 -5.32 -8.14
CA GLY A 43 -3.08 -4.83 -9.39
C GLY A 43 -1.88 -5.66 -9.87
N GLY A 44 -1.01 -6.09 -8.95
CA GLY A 44 0.17 -6.90 -9.29
C GLY A 44 -0.15 -8.36 -9.65
N ARG A 45 -1.18 -8.97 -9.04
CA ARG A 45 -1.55 -10.37 -9.34
C ARG A 45 -2.25 -10.54 -10.69
N ALA A 46 -3.00 -9.53 -11.15
CA ALA A 46 -3.67 -9.57 -12.45
C ALA A 46 -2.65 -9.72 -13.59
N LEU A 47 -1.56 -8.94 -13.53
CA LEU A 47 -0.44 -9.00 -14.48
C LEU A 47 0.29 -10.35 -14.47
N ARG A 48 0.35 -11.07 -13.34
CA ARG A 48 1.03 -12.39 -13.26
C ARG A 48 0.21 -13.54 -13.83
N LYS A 49 -1.13 -13.48 -13.77
CA LYS A 49 -2.01 -14.56 -14.27
C LYS A 49 -2.51 -14.34 -15.69
N ARG A 50 -2.60 -13.08 -16.16
CA ARG A 50 -3.18 -12.73 -17.46
C ARG A 50 -2.34 -11.72 -18.27
N GLY A 51 -1.13 -11.40 -17.79
CA GLY A 51 -0.29 -10.42 -18.45
C GLY A 51 0.15 -10.90 -19.83
N VAL A 52 -0.18 -10.12 -20.85
CA VAL A 52 0.31 -10.35 -22.22
C VAL A 52 1.67 -9.68 -22.34
N ARG A 53 2.67 -10.44 -22.79
CA ARG A 53 4.04 -9.92 -23.03
C ARG A 53 4.10 -9.36 -24.43
N THR A 54 4.37 -8.06 -24.55
CA THR A 54 4.54 -7.40 -25.86
C THR A 54 5.82 -6.55 -25.86
N GLN A 55 6.28 -6.18 -27.05
CA GLN A 55 7.40 -5.26 -27.21
C GLN A 55 6.84 -3.85 -27.41
N ALA A 56 7.29 -2.92 -26.57
CA ALA A 56 6.96 -1.51 -26.69
C ALA A 56 8.16 -0.73 -27.21
N LYS A 57 7.90 0.21 -28.12
CA LYS A 57 8.92 1.12 -28.63
C LYS A 57 9.08 2.28 -27.66
N CYS A 58 10.31 2.56 -27.25
CA CYS A 58 10.61 3.75 -26.47
C CYS A 58 10.52 4.99 -27.35
N VAL A 59 9.59 5.90 -27.07
CA VAL A 59 9.38 7.13 -27.85
C VAL A 59 10.16 8.30 -27.26
N ASN A 60 10.17 8.42 -25.94
CA ASN A 60 10.82 9.54 -25.25
C ASN A 60 11.40 9.06 -23.92
N ILE A 61 12.52 9.65 -23.50
CA ILE A 61 13.11 9.48 -22.19
C ILE A 61 13.23 10.87 -21.57
N ALA A 62 12.49 11.10 -20.49
CA ALA A 62 12.59 12.32 -19.71
C ALA A 62 13.41 12.06 -18.45
N GLY A 63 14.50 12.82 -18.27
CA GLY A 63 15.24 12.85 -17.02
C GLY A 63 14.41 13.53 -15.91
N GLY A 64 14.34 12.90 -14.76
CA GLY A 64 13.71 13.44 -13.55
C GLY A 64 14.73 14.14 -12.65
N PRO A 65 14.26 14.98 -11.71
CA PRO A 65 15.13 15.81 -10.86
C PRO A 65 16.08 15.04 -9.95
N ASN A 66 15.78 13.77 -9.67
CA ASN A 66 16.55 12.93 -8.75
C ASN A 66 17.52 11.96 -9.48
N GLY A 67 17.82 12.19 -10.76
CA GLY A 67 18.57 11.24 -11.59
C GLY A 67 17.74 10.04 -12.07
N ASN A 68 16.44 10.01 -11.76
CA ASN A 68 15.52 8.97 -12.21
C ASN A 68 15.02 9.27 -13.62
N PHE A 69 15.00 8.27 -14.49
CA PHE A 69 14.48 8.39 -15.85
C PHE A 69 13.01 7.93 -15.92
N LYS A 70 12.19 8.71 -16.62
CA LYS A 70 10.83 8.36 -17.02
C LYS A 70 10.85 7.98 -18.50
N LEU A 71 10.50 6.74 -18.83
CA LEU A 71 10.42 6.29 -20.23
C LEU A 71 8.98 6.34 -20.70
N THR A 72 8.72 7.08 -21.77
CA THR A 72 7.44 7.04 -22.48
C THR A 72 7.53 6.00 -23.57
N ILE A 73 6.71 4.96 -23.44
CA ILE A 73 6.65 3.84 -24.37
C ILE A 73 5.36 3.90 -25.16
N GLU A 74 5.40 3.35 -26.36
CA GLU A 74 4.26 3.17 -27.24
C GLU A 74 4.21 1.72 -27.72
N PHE A 75 3.05 1.09 -27.58
CA PHE A 75 2.82 -0.27 -28.06
C PHE A 75 1.39 -0.39 -28.57
N THR A 76 1.17 -1.38 -29.42
CA THR A 76 -0.15 -1.74 -29.91
C THR A 76 -0.70 -2.85 -29.03
N ALA A 77 -1.84 -2.62 -28.38
CA ALA A 77 -2.55 -3.66 -27.65
C ALA A 77 -3.24 -4.63 -28.63
N ASP A 78 -3.63 -5.82 -28.17
CA ASP A 78 -4.29 -6.84 -29.04
C ASP A 78 -5.59 -6.32 -29.69
N GLY A 79 -6.22 -5.29 -29.12
CA GLY A 79 -7.36 -4.59 -29.72
C GLY A 79 -7.01 -3.63 -30.87
N GLY A 80 -5.75 -3.59 -31.31
CA GLY A 80 -5.28 -2.68 -32.36
C GLY A 80 -5.11 -1.22 -31.93
N GLN A 81 -5.44 -0.88 -30.69
CA GLN A 81 -5.30 0.47 -30.16
C GLN A 81 -3.83 0.75 -29.80
N GLY A 82 -3.27 1.82 -30.36
CA GLY A 82 -1.96 2.33 -29.97
C GLY A 82 -2.05 2.99 -28.59
N VAL A 83 -1.37 2.43 -27.60
CA VAL A 83 -1.36 2.92 -26.22
C VAL A 83 0.01 3.53 -25.93
N ARG A 84 -0.01 4.81 -25.54
CA ARG A 84 1.18 5.53 -25.11
C ARG A 84 1.13 5.73 -23.60
N THR A 85 2.08 5.16 -22.89
CA THR A 85 2.13 5.25 -21.42
C THR A 85 3.55 5.57 -20.95
N THR A 86 3.64 6.15 -19.76
CA THR A 86 4.93 6.48 -19.16
C THR A 86 5.24 5.47 -18.06
N VAL A 87 6.34 4.74 -18.23
CA VAL A 87 6.86 3.78 -17.27
C VAL A 87 7.99 4.45 -16.48
N ALA A 88 7.82 4.54 -15.16
CA ALA A 88 8.74 5.27 -14.29
C ALA A 88 8.69 4.76 -12.85
N PRO A 89 9.67 5.10 -11.99
CA PRO A 89 11.05 5.53 -12.32
C PRO A 89 12.03 4.36 -12.57
N PHE A 90 13.09 4.64 -13.35
CA PHE A 90 14.28 3.79 -13.51
C PHE A 90 15.55 4.59 -13.16
N ASP A 91 16.51 3.97 -12.48
CA ASP A 91 17.79 4.63 -12.16
C ASP A 91 18.72 4.65 -13.38
N VAL A 92 18.70 3.58 -14.17
CA VAL A 92 19.42 3.47 -15.44
C VAL A 92 18.43 3.02 -16.51
N PRO A 93 18.29 3.75 -17.64
CA PRO A 93 17.35 3.37 -18.68
C PRO A 93 17.85 2.09 -19.38
N PRO A 94 17.04 1.03 -19.45
CA PRO A 94 17.46 -0.24 -20.06
C PRO A 94 17.58 -0.15 -21.58
N VAL A 95 16.93 0.83 -22.19
CA VAL A 95 16.89 1.05 -23.65
C VAL A 95 17.01 2.53 -23.98
N ARG A 96 17.55 2.82 -25.17
CA ARG A 96 17.61 4.16 -25.76
C ARG A 96 16.29 4.50 -26.47
N PRO A 97 16.00 5.79 -26.77
CA PRO A 97 14.87 6.16 -27.61
C PRO A 97 14.95 5.42 -28.95
N GLY A 98 13.83 4.87 -29.42
CA GLY A 98 13.74 3.99 -30.58
C GLY A 98 13.99 2.51 -30.30
N GLY A 99 14.55 2.16 -29.14
CA GLY A 99 14.73 0.76 -28.71
C GLY A 99 13.41 0.07 -28.36
N LEU A 100 13.43 -1.26 -28.43
CA LEU A 100 12.31 -2.13 -28.06
C LEU A 100 12.50 -2.62 -26.62
N LEU A 101 11.47 -2.46 -25.79
CA LEU A 101 11.45 -2.90 -24.39
C LEU A 101 10.33 -3.92 -24.20
N GLY A 102 10.63 -5.05 -23.57
CA GLY A 102 9.62 -6.02 -23.18
C GLY A 102 8.75 -5.47 -22.05
N VAL A 103 7.44 -5.40 -22.28
CA VAL A 103 6.47 -4.92 -21.29
C VAL A 103 5.34 -5.91 -21.12
N VAL A 104 4.75 -5.89 -19.94
CA VAL A 104 3.57 -6.71 -19.60
C VAL A 104 2.42 -5.77 -19.29
N TYR A 105 1.31 -5.96 -19.97
CA TYR A 105 0.09 -5.17 -19.75
C TYR A 105 -1.09 -6.09 -19.40
N ASP A 106 -2.09 -5.53 -18.72
CA ASP A 106 -3.38 -6.20 -18.50
C ASP A 106 -4.33 -5.86 -19.66
N PRO A 107 -4.87 -6.85 -20.40
CA PRO A 107 -5.79 -6.59 -21.50
C PRO A 107 -7.10 -5.91 -21.06
N LEU A 108 -7.51 -6.04 -19.79
CA LEU A 108 -8.69 -5.34 -19.26
C LEU A 108 -8.38 -3.87 -18.92
N GLU A 109 -7.12 -3.53 -18.68
CA GLU A 109 -6.70 -2.19 -18.27
C GLU A 109 -5.34 -1.85 -18.92
N PRO A 110 -5.33 -1.53 -20.23
CA PRO A 110 -4.09 -1.39 -21.02
C PRO A 110 -3.22 -0.20 -20.60
N VAL A 111 -3.75 0.70 -19.76
CA VAL A 111 -3.00 1.82 -19.16
C VAL A 111 -2.03 1.31 -18.07
N ASN A 112 -2.36 0.19 -17.43
CA ASN A 112 -1.57 -0.39 -16.35
C ASN A 112 -0.48 -1.31 -16.92
N VAL A 113 0.67 -0.71 -17.26
CA VAL A 113 1.81 -1.39 -17.86
C VAL A 113 2.97 -1.46 -16.88
N SER A 114 3.57 -2.64 -16.76
CA SER A 114 4.71 -2.87 -15.89
C SER A 114 5.83 -3.59 -16.62
N THR A 115 7.08 -3.27 -16.26
CA THR A 115 8.23 -4.02 -16.77
C THR A 115 8.36 -5.35 -16.03
N PRO A 116 8.74 -6.44 -16.72
CA PRO A 116 8.85 -7.78 -16.15
C PRO A 116 9.72 -7.81 -14.89
N ASP A 117 10.81 -7.05 -14.86
CA ASP A 117 11.71 -6.93 -13.70
C ASP A 117 11.03 -6.32 -12.47
N ARG A 118 10.09 -5.38 -12.67
CA ARG A 118 9.33 -4.77 -11.57
C ARG A 118 8.24 -5.69 -11.05
N VAL A 119 7.58 -6.45 -11.92
CA VAL A 119 6.56 -7.43 -11.50
C VAL A 119 7.18 -8.55 -10.65
N GLY A 120 8.48 -8.78 -10.79
CA GLY A 120 9.27 -9.74 -9.99
C GLY A 120 9.71 -9.22 -8.62
N ASN A 121 9.75 -7.90 -8.40
CA ASN A 121 10.38 -7.33 -7.21
C ASN A 121 9.47 -7.44 -5.97
N GLY A 122 9.45 -8.63 -5.35
CA GLY A 122 8.67 -8.97 -4.15
C GLY A 122 9.08 -8.23 -2.87
N ARG A 123 10.07 -7.33 -2.92
CA ARG A 123 10.52 -6.54 -1.76
C ARG A 123 9.43 -5.64 -1.19
N VAL A 124 8.61 -5.03 -2.05
CA VAL A 124 7.50 -4.17 -1.59
C VAL A 124 6.37 -5.02 -0.99
N ALA A 125 6.11 -6.21 -1.55
CA ALA A 125 5.16 -7.14 -0.95
C ALA A 125 5.64 -7.60 0.44
N LEU A 126 6.94 -7.81 0.62
CA LEU A 126 7.54 -8.19 1.90
C LEU A 126 7.39 -7.09 2.97
N SER A 127 7.68 -5.84 2.65
CA SER A 127 7.53 -4.75 3.63
C SER A 127 6.08 -4.58 4.06
N PHE A 128 5.12 -4.67 3.14
CA PHE A 128 3.70 -4.63 3.47
C PHE A 128 3.26 -5.81 4.35
N VAL A 129 3.74 -7.03 4.07
CA VAL A 129 3.45 -8.20 4.91
C VAL A 129 4.03 -8.05 6.30
N VAL A 130 5.26 -7.56 6.43
CA VAL A 130 5.90 -7.34 7.74
C VAL A 130 5.13 -6.30 8.54
N VAL A 131 4.77 -5.16 7.96
CA VAL A 131 4.00 -4.11 8.65
C VAL A 131 2.61 -4.59 9.04
N SER A 132 1.94 -5.35 8.17
CA SER A 132 0.64 -5.95 8.49
C SER A 132 0.75 -6.96 9.64
N ALA A 133 1.77 -7.81 9.63
CA ALA A 133 1.98 -8.81 10.66
C ALA A 133 2.33 -8.19 12.02
N THR A 134 3.18 -7.15 12.04
CA THR A 134 3.53 -6.46 13.29
C THR A 134 2.33 -5.71 13.86
N ALA A 135 1.52 -5.05 13.02
CA ALA A 135 0.29 -4.40 13.47
C ALA A 135 -0.71 -5.40 14.07
N LEU A 136 -0.87 -6.58 13.45
CA LEU A 136 -1.71 -7.67 13.95
C LEU A 136 -1.20 -8.25 15.27
N LEU A 137 0.12 -8.42 15.41
CA LEU A 137 0.72 -8.92 16.66
C LEU A 137 0.57 -7.91 17.81
N LEU A 138 0.74 -6.61 17.53
CA LEU A 138 0.55 -5.56 18.53
C LEU A 138 -0.91 -5.46 18.99
N THR A 139 -1.86 -5.53 18.05
CA THR A 139 -3.29 -5.57 18.39
C THR A 139 -3.64 -6.78 19.24
N ALA A 140 -3.25 -7.97 18.80
CA ALA A 140 -3.52 -9.21 19.54
C ALA A 140 -2.88 -9.22 20.93
N GLY A 141 -1.65 -8.72 21.05
CA GLY A 141 -0.93 -8.62 22.33
C GLY A 141 -1.62 -7.67 23.31
N LEU A 142 -2.07 -6.50 22.85
CA LEU A 142 -2.81 -5.54 23.68
C LEU A 142 -4.14 -6.12 24.18
N ILE A 143 -4.88 -6.80 23.30
CA ILE A 143 -6.14 -7.45 23.67
C ILE A 143 -5.89 -8.54 24.71
N ALA A 144 -4.88 -9.40 24.50
CA ALA A 144 -4.54 -10.46 25.43
C ALA A 144 -4.11 -9.92 26.81
N LEU A 145 -3.32 -8.84 26.84
CA LEU A 145 -2.88 -8.20 28.07
C LEU A 145 -4.06 -7.61 28.86
N ASN A 146 -4.99 -6.93 28.18
CA ASN A 146 -6.18 -6.38 28.82
C ASN A 146 -7.10 -7.47 29.39
N VAL A 147 -7.29 -8.56 28.65
CA VAL A 147 -8.07 -9.71 29.14
C VAL A 147 -7.40 -10.34 30.36
N LEU A 148 -6.07 -10.49 30.34
CA LEU A 148 -5.34 -11.06 31.47
C LEU A 148 -5.43 -10.16 32.72
N ALA A 149 -5.32 -8.84 32.56
CA ALA A 149 -5.47 -7.89 33.65
C ALA A 149 -6.87 -7.95 34.29
N LEU A 150 -7.92 -8.11 33.47
CA LEU A 150 -9.30 -8.23 33.93
C LEU A 150 -9.58 -9.55 34.69
N VAL A 151 -8.84 -10.61 34.40
CA VAL A 151 -9.00 -11.91 35.09
C VAL A 151 -8.24 -11.95 36.41
N LEU A 152 -7.15 -11.19 36.54
CA LEU A 152 -6.27 -11.20 37.72
C LEU A 152 -6.56 -10.09 38.73
N GLY A 153 -7.25 -9.02 38.32
CA GLY A 153 -7.68 -7.92 39.19
C GLY A 153 -9.09 -8.12 39.70
#